data_AF-A0A0F9Q2H1-F1
#
_entry.id   AF-A0A0F9Q2H1-F1
#
_cell.length_a   1.000
_cell.length_b   1.000
_cell.length_c   1.000
_cell.angle_alpha   90.00
_cell.angle_beta   90.00
_cell.angle_gamma   90.00
#
_symmetry.space_group_name_H-M   'P 1'
#
loop_
_entity.id
_entity.type
_entity.pdbx_description
1 polymer ?
#
loop_
_entity_poly.entity_id
_entity_poly.type
_entity_poly.pdbx_seq_one_letter_code
_entity_poly.pdbx_strand_id
1 'polypeptide(L)'
;MARVTEGILSEDFILSTDLDRYQELMRLPPAAFNGLNKSDEEPVYFCSTIWKQSDRDFLAMNLATAEEMREIEVGYHLSPKYIEDEEHDYFTTLVLNRKHLIEVGKQATSDIELGASLSHGVETAPNDPVELTVTTSVTETSEICVYYPGEDVKINPSSISISGGIATIKIPRSRLVLPSLLDDRVDHLDYYKNANFLTTVDVKRCYNDPSDVATIRWLGTGHCIDTCTLNTQTACMIAAGNRARRISKVKLAPASYNASSGVWSTQAYTYCHTPISVLVSYRSGKRNSIKTELLTARLAHTLMPNKPSSCPTVHMYWQEDTKEQDVWTPYGNSMGAFNAWIVDSRDRIGVGGMFA
;
A
#
# COMPACT_ATOMS: atom_id res chain seq x y z
N MET A 1 -6.64 -6.91 3.52
CA MET A 1 -7.43 -6.19 2.54
C MET A 1 -8.53 -7.11 2.05
N ALA A 2 -9.78 -6.65 1.94
CA ALA A 2 -10.75 -7.35 1.10
C ALA A 2 -10.09 -7.64 -0.26
N ARG A 3 -10.14 -8.89 -0.70
CA ARG A 3 -9.37 -9.33 -1.87
C ARG A 3 -9.84 -8.56 -3.11
N VAL A 4 -8.89 -8.15 -3.94
CA VAL A 4 -9.13 -7.65 -5.30
C VAL A 4 -8.83 -8.82 -6.25
N THR A 5 -9.66 -9.00 -7.28
CA THR A 5 -9.43 -10.03 -8.28
C THR A 5 -8.08 -9.80 -8.98
N GLU A 6 -7.34 -10.88 -9.21
CA GLU A 6 -6.04 -10.85 -9.86
C GLU A 6 -6.12 -10.14 -11.23
N GLY A 7 -5.16 -9.26 -11.50
CA GLY A 7 -5.10 -8.50 -12.75
C GLY A 7 -5.97 -7.23 -12.81
N ILE A 8 -6.82 -6.96 -11.82
CA ILE A 8 -7.57 -5.68 -11.76
C ILE A 8 -6.65 -4.51 -11.40
N LEU A 9 -5.76 -4.73 -10.46
CA LEU A 9 -4.68 -3.81 -10.12
C LEU A 9 -3.34 -4.46 -10.47
N SER A 10 -2.36 -3.64 -10.84
CA SER A 10 -0.97 -4.12 -10.96
C SER A 10 -0.53 -4.69 -9.62
N GLU A 11 0.24 -5.78 -9.63
CA GLU A 11 0.72 -6.46 -8.41
C GLU A 11 1.52 -5.50 -7.51
N ASP A 12 2.27 -4.59 -8.12
CA ASP A 12 3.06 -3.56 -7.42
C ASP A 12 2.23 -2.38 -6.89
N PHE A 13 0.93 -2.29 -7.25
CA PHE A 13 0.12 -1.14 -6.88
C PHE A 13 -0.46 -1.27 -5.46
N ILE A 14 0.18 -0.60 -4.51
CA ILE A 14 -0.30 -0.51 -3.14
C ILE A 14 -1.24 0.69 -2.99
N LEU A 15 -2.51 0.43 -2.68
CA LEU A 15 -3.49 1.47 -2.37
C LEU A 15 -3.17 2.17 -1.04
N SER A 16 -3.18 3.50 -1.06
CA SER A 16 -3.09 4.33 0.14
C SER A 16 -4.31 4.22 1.03
N THR A 17 -5.48 3.97 0.43
CA THR A 17 -6.74 3.66 1.09
C THR A 17 -7.22 2.31 0.56
N ASP A 18 -6.78 1.24 1.22
CA ASP A 18 -7.19 -0.11 0.84
C ASP A 18 -8.70 -0.35 1.11
N LEU A 19 -9.24 -1.46 0.59
CA LEU A 19 -10.67 -1.75 0.69
C LEU A 19 -11.15 -1.95 2.13
N ASP A 20 -10.32 -2.51 3.02
CA ASP A 20 -10.67 -2.64 4.44
C ASP A 20 -10.73 -1.26 5.09
N ARG A 21 -9.79 -0.39 4.75
CA ARG A 21 -9.75 0.98 5.22
C ARG A 21 -10.93 1.79 4.71
N TYR A 22 -11.29 1.65 3.44
CA TYR A 22 -12.50 2.25 2.88
C TYR A 22 -13.75 1.77 3.64
N GLN A 23 -13.88 0.47 3.91
CA GLN A 23 -14.97 -0.12 4.68
C GLN A 23 -15.09 0.51 6.07
N GLU A 24 -13.97 0.72 6.77
CA GLU A 24 -13.93 1.41 8.07
C GLU A 24 -14.35 2.89 7.95
N LEU A 25 -13.82 3.61 6.96
CA LEU A 25 -14.12 5.03 6.74
C LEU A 25 -15.60 5.27 6.43
N MET A 26 -16.20 4.40 5.63
CA MET A 26 -17.62 4.45 5.27
C MET A 26 -18.53 3.77 6.31
N ARG A 27 -17.94 3.19 7.37
CA ARG A 27 -18.64 2.46 8.45
C ARG A 27 -19.53 1.34 7.92
N LEU A 28 -19.05 0.59 6.92
CA LEU A 28 -19.79 -0.54 6.37
C LEU A 28 -19.62 -1.77 7.28
N PRO A 29 -20.62 -2.66 7.41
CA PRO A 29 -20.44 -3.91 8.14
C PRO A 29 -19.37 -4.78 7.43
N PRO A 30 -18.31 -5.21 8.13
CA PRO A 30 -17.20 -5.91 7.49
C PRO A 30 -17.62 -7.28 6.94
N ALA A 31 -18.62 -7.94 7.54
CA ALA A 31 -19.17 -9.19 7.02
C ALA A 31 -19.88 -8.98 5.66
N ALA A 32 -20.83 -8.06 5.61
CA ALA A 32 -21.56 -7.74 4.37
C ALA A 32 -20.63 -7.24 3.26
N PHE A 33 -19.62 -6.43 3.61
CA PHE A 33 -18.63 -5.95 2.66
C PHE A 33 -17.78 -7.07 2.04
N ASN A 34 -17.57 -8.19 2.75
CA ASN A 34 -16.81 -9.35 2.29
C ASN A 34 -17.69 -10.52 1.81
N GLY A 35 -18.95 -10.29 1.42
CA GLY A 35 -19.78 -11.36 0.84
C GLY A 35 -20.59 -12.19 1.85
N LEU A 36 -20.52 -11.88 3.16
CA LEU A 36 -21.07 -12.71 4.23
C LEU A 36 -22.39 -12.16 4.77
N ASN A 37 -23.33 -13.05 5.07
CA ASN A 37 -24.52 -12.75 5.84
C ASN A 37 -24.31 -13.15 7.30
N LYS A 38 -24.39 -12.18 8.21
CA LYS A 38 -24.30 -12.36 9.66
C LYS A 38 -25.64 -11.92 10.26
N SER A 39 -26.51 -12.90 10.53
CA SER A 39 -27.91 -12.69 10.95
C SER A 39 -28.05 -11.81 12.19
N ASP A 40 -27.07 -11.86 13.09
CA ASP A 40 -27.15 -11.23 14.41
C ASP A 40 -26.55 -9.82 14.42
N GLU A 41 -25.92 -9.39 13.33
CA GLU A 41 -25.63 -7.97 13.12
C GLU A 41 -26.94 -7.28 12.76
N GLU A 42 -27.69 -6.86 13.80
CA GLU A 42 -28.72 -5.86 13.59
C GLU A 42 -28.06 -4.68 12.88
N PRO A 43 -28.62 -4.23 11.75
CA PRO A 43 -28.06 -3.13 11.00
C PRO A 43 -28.11 -1.87 11.86
N VAL A 44 -27.06 -1.62 12.65
CA VAL A 44 -26.80 -0.31 13.27
C VAL A 44 -26.75 0.76 12.17
N TYR A 45 -26.49 0.34 10.93
CA TYR A 45 -26.50 1.14 9.71
C TYR A 45 -27.38 0.48 8.64
N PHE A 46 -28.04 1.28 7.80
CA PHE A 46 -29.00 0.88 6.74
C PHE A 46 -28.47 -0.07 5.63
N CYS A 47 -27.32 -0.72 5.82
CA CYS A 47 -26.60 -1.47 4.81
C CYS A 47 -26.56 -2.97 5.16
N SER A 48 -27.65 -3.68 4.90
CA SER A 48 -27.69 -5.14 4.95
C SER A 48 -27.34 -5.80 3.62
N THR A 49 -27.16 -5.01 2.54
CA THR A 49 -26.79 -5.59 1.26
C THR A 49 -25.33 -6.00 1.25
N ILE A 50 -25.14 -7.24 0.85
CA ILE A 50 -23.85 -7.85 0.62
C ILE A 50 -23.21 -7.28 -0.64
N TRP A 51 -21.92 -6.98 -0.53
CA TRP A 51 -21.12 -6.51 -1.65
C TRP A 51 -20.63 -7.68 -2.50
N LYS A 52 -20.81 -7.54 -3.81
CA LYS A 52 -20.25 -8.46 -4.79
C LYS A 52 -18.76 -8.21 -4.97
N GLN A 53 -18.05 -9.18 -5.54
CA GLN A 53 -16.63 -9.03 -5.82
C GLN A 53 -16.40 -8.03 -6.95
N SER A 54 -17.23 -8.04 -7.99
CA SER A 54 -17.20 -7.02 -9.03
C SER A 54 -17.33 -5.60 -8.47
N ASP A 55 -18.17 -5.40 -7.45
CA ASP A 55 -18.36 -4.09 -6.84
C ASP A 55 -17.11 -3.65 -6.07
N ARG A 56 -16.45 -4.58 -5.37
CA ARG A 56 -15.18 -4.35 -4.67
C ARG A 56 -14.03 -4.08 -5.63
N ASP A 57 -13.92 -4.85 -6.71
CA ASP A 57 -12.91 -4.67 -7.74
C ASP A 57 -13.07 -3.32 -8.44
N PHE A 58 -14.31 -2.97 -8.77
CA PHE A 58 -14.63 -1.69 -9.37
C PHE A 58 -14.29 -0.53 -8.42
N LEU A 59 -14.60 -0.66 -7.14
CA LEU A 59 -14.19 0.30 -6.12
C LEU A 59 -12.67 0.40 -6.01
N ALA A 60 -11.95 -0.72 -5.98
CA ALA A 60 -10.50 -0.74 -5.90
C ALA A 60 -9.84 -0.04 -7.09
N MET A 61 -10.33 -0.27 -8.31
CA MET A 61 -9.87 0.40 -9.52
C MET A 61 -10.09 1.93 -9.43
N ASN A 62 -11.28 2.37 -9.01
CA ASN A 62 -11.57 3.80 -8.88
C ASN A 62 -10.78 4.47 -7.75
N LEU A 63 -10.50 3.74 -6.65
CA LEU A 63 -9.59 4.22 -5.59
C LEU A 63 -8.16 4.38 -6.13
N ALA A 64 -7.68 3.43 -6.94
CA ALA A 64 -6.37 3.50 -7.56
C ALA A 64 -6.25 4.69 -8.52
N THR A 65 -7.24 4.88 -9.40
CA THR A 65 -7.28 6.04 -10.30
C THR A 65 -7.37 7.37 -9.54
N ALA A 66 -8.24 7.45 -8.52
CA ALA A 66 -8.34 8.64 -7.68
C ALA A 66 -7.02 8.97 -6.99
N GLU A 67 -6.34 7.96 -6.46
CA GLU A 67 -5.03 8.13 -5.85
C GLU A 67 -3.98 8.60 -6.85
N GLU A 68 -3.88 7.98 -8.01
CA GLU A 68 -2.93 8.37 -9.06
C GLU A 68 -3.12 9.84 -9.47
N MET A 69 -4.37 10.25 -9.73
CA MET A 69 -4.70 11.64 -10.08
C MET A 69 -4.22 12.62 -9.00
N ARG A 70 -4.42 12.26 -7.73
CA ARG A 70 -3.98 13.09 -6.60
C ARG A 70 -2.47 13.11 -6.45
N GLU A 71 -1.80 11.96 -6.57
CA GLU A 71 -0.34 11.85 -6.48
C GLU A 71 0.38 12.62 -7.59
N ILE A 72 -0.22 12.70 -8.79
CA ILE A 72 0.25 13.56 -9.88
C ILE A 72 0.15 15.04 -9.49
N GLU A 73 -0.98 15.48 -8.94
CA GLU A 73 -1.18 16.88 -8.55
C GLU A 73 -0.27 17.30 -7.38
N VAL A 74 -0.14 16.47 -6.34
CA VAL A 74 0.65 16.81 -5.15
C VAL A 74 2.16 16.60 -5.35
N GLY A 75 2.56 15.73 -6.28
CA GLY A 75 3.97 15.41 -6.60
C GLY A 75 4.63 14.40 -5.63
N TYR A 76 3.84 13.66 -4.85
CA TYR A 76 4.32 12.64 -3.90
C TYR A 76 3.26 11.59 -3.62
N HIS A 77 3.68 10.44 -3.07
CA HIS A 77 2.74 9.37 -2.74
C HIS A 77 1.91 9.68 -1.49
N LEU A 78 0.60 9.44 -1.57
CA LEU A 78 -0.33 9.73 -0.47
C LEU A 78 -0.12 8.79 0.72
N SER A 79 0.34 7.57 0.48
CA SER A 79 0.85 6.63 1.47
C SER A 79 2.33 6.33 1.26
N PRO A 80 3.04 5.81 2.29
CA PRO A 80 4.38 5.27 2.11
C PRO A 80 4.41 4.12 1.09
N LYS A 81 5.11 4.31 -0.03
CA LYS A 81 5.37 3.29 -1.06
C LYS A 81 6.87 3.09 -1.23
N TYR A 82 7.25 1.86 -1.54
CA TYR A 82 8.61 1.55 -1.97
C TYR A 82 8.71 1.81 -3.47
N ILE A 83 9.83 2.40 -3.87
CA ILE A 83 10.21 2.67 -5.24
C ILE A 83 11.54 1.97 -5.43
N GLU A 84 11.61 1.10 -6.43
CA GLU A 84 12.78 0.31 -6.74
C GLU A 84 13.35 0.75 -8.08
N ASP A 85 14.68 0.77 -8.16
CA ASP A 85 15.43 1.08 -9.38
C ASP A 85 15.04 2.39 -10.08
N GLU A 86 14.74 3.44 -9.31
CA GLU A 86 14.51 4.77 -9.88
C GLU A 86 15.80 5.27 -10.54
N GLU A 87 15.77 5.46 -11.85
CA GLU A 87 16.93 5.88 -12.62
C GLU A 87 17.12 7.40 -12.59
N HIS A 88 18.36 7.83 -12.35
CA HIS A 88 18.83 9.21 -12.46
C HIS A 88 20.14 9.30 -13.22
N ASP A 89 20.38 10.43 -13.87
CA ASP A 89 21.73 10.83 -14.26
C ASP A 89 22.63 10.93 -13.04
N TYR A 90 23.89 10.53 -13.18
CA TYR A 90 24.79 10.48 -12.03
C TYR A 90 25.18 11.87 -11.52
N PHE A 91 24.79 12.17 -10.28
CA PHE A 91 25.34 13.27 -9.48
C PHE A 91 25.56 12.81 -8.03
N THR A 92 26.55 13.40 -7.34
CA THR A 92 26.79 13.12 -5.91
C THR A 92 25.62 13.51 -5.04
N THR A 93 24.77 14.44 -5.50
CA THR A 93 23.56 14.87 -4.82
C THR A 93 22.41 14.83 -5.79
N LEU A 94 21.37 14.07 -5.45
CA LEU A 94 20.19 13.88 -6.28
C LEU A 94 18.95 14.40 -5.59
N VAL A 95 17.94 14.67 -6.40
CA VAL A 95 16.58 14.96 -5.95
C VAL A 95 15.69 13.88 -6.54
N LEU A 96 15.15 13.02 -5.68
CA LEU A 96 14.29 11.93 -6.12
C LEU A 96 12.99 12.48 -6.72
N ASN A 97 12.40 11.71 -7.63
CA ASN A 97 11.18 12.05 -8.35
C ASN A 97 10.00 12.19 -7.39
N ARG A 98 9.92 11.31 -6.38
CA ARG A 98 8.86 11.34 -5.37
C ARG A 98 9.33 12.03 -4.09
N LYS A 99 8.57 13.03 -3.64
CA LYS A 99 8.86 13.80 -2.42
C LYS A 99 8.52 12.99 -1.16
N HIS A 100 8.88 13.53 0.01
CA HIS A 100 8.69 12.86 1.30
C HIS A 100 9.45 11.53 1.44
N LEU A 101 10.77 11.55 1.27
CA LEU A 101 11.64 10.42 1.60
C LEU A 101 11.50 10.04 3.09
N ILE A 102 11.15 8.78 3.35
CA ILE A 102 11.02 8.21 4.70
C ILE A 102 12.35 7.53 5.07
N GLU A 103 12.75 6.57 4.24
CA GLU A 103 13.94 5.72 4.42
C GLU A 103 14.49 5.26 3.06
N VAL A 104 15.73 4.81 3.05
CA VAL A 104 16.44 4.34 1.85
C VAL A 104 16.57 2.82 1.92
N GLY A 105 16.53 2.14 0.78
CA GLY A 105 16.45 0.69 0.70
C GLY A 105 15.21 0.21 -0.04
N LYS A 106 15.12 -1.10 -0.23
CA LYS A 106 14.01 -1.75 -0.93
C LYS A 106 13.10 -2.49 0.03
N GLN A 107 11.91 -2.83 -0.43
CA GLN A 107 11.04 -3.70 0.35
C GLN A 107 11.63 -5.11 0.34
N ALA A 108 11.70 -5.74 1.50
CA ALA A 108 12.04 -7.15 1.61
C ALA A 108 11.03 -7.87 2.48
N THR A 109 10.85 -9.15 2.17
CA THR A 109 10.06 -10.06 2.97
C THR A 109 10.88 -11.27 3.39
N SER A 110 10.68 -11.72 4.62
CA SER A 110 11.23 -13.00 5.09
C SER A 110 10.18 -13.77 5.88
N ASP A 111 10.16 -15.08 5.76
CA ASP A 111 9.15 -15.90 6.43
C ASP A 111 9.36 -15.92 7.95
N ILE A 112 8.27 -15.80 8.72
CA ILE A 112 8.27 -16.01 10.18
C ILE A 112 7.65 -17.38 10.45
N GLU A 113 6.42 -17.60 9.98
CA GLU A 113 5.71 -18.87 10.09
C GLU A 113 4.77 -19.03 8.89
N LEU A 114 5.06 -20.00 8.03
CA LEU A 114 4.20 -20.36 6.90
C LEU A 114 3.14 -21.38 7.37
N GLY A 115 1.90 -21.21 6.91
CA GLY A 115 0.81 -22.11 7.27
C GLY A 115 0.38 -22.04 8.75
N ALA A 116 0.54 -20.88 9.40
CA ALA A 116 0.11 -20.65 10.79
C ALA A 116 -1.39 -20.97 10.92
N SER A 117 -1.73 -21.87 11.84
CA SER A 117 -3.10 -22.40 11.98
C SER A 117 -4.05 -21.38 12.61
N LEU A 118 -5.28 -21.31 12.09
CA LEU A 118 -6.34 -20.44 12.56
C LEU A 118 -7.39 -21.21 13.38
N SER A 119 -7.75 -20.70 14.56
CA SER A 119 -8.81 -21.27 15.40
C SER A 119 -10.10 -20.45 15.31
N HIS A 120 -11.05 -20.98 14.54
CA HIS A 120 -12.33 -20.33 14.25
C HIS A 120 -13.40 -20.47 15.34
N GLY A 121 -13.14 -21.26 16.39
CA GLY A 121 -14.17 -21.64 17.37
C GLY A 121 -15.19 -22.62 16.78
N VAL A 122 -16.36 -22.72 17.43
CA VAL A 122 -17.47 -23.56 16.98
C VAL A 122 -18.47 -22.73 16.19
N GLU A 123 -19.21 -23.33 15.25
CA GLU A 123 -20.12 -22.59 14.35
C GLU A 123 -21.21 -21.80 15.10
N THR A 124 -21.67 -22.26 16.26
CA THR A 124 -22.68 -21.56 17.08
C THR A 124 -22.11 -20.40 17.90
N ALA A 125 -20.79 -20.29 18.02
CA ALA A 125 -20.09 -19.26 18.77
C ALA A 125 -18.69 -19.05 18.17
N PRO A 126 -18.63 -18.49 16.94
CA PRO A 126 -17.36 -18.34 16.23
C PRO A 126 -16.47 -17.31 16.92
N ASN A 127 -15.16 -17.51 16.85
CA ASN A 127 -14.19 -16.51 17.29
C ASN A 127 -14.16 -15.36 16.27
N ASP A 128 -14.43 -14.14 16.73
CA ASP A 128 -14.28 -12.91 15.94
C ASP A 128 -13.85 -11.74 16.85
N PRO A 129 -12.62 -11.23 16.72
CA PRO A 129 -11.61 -11.62 15.74
C PRO A 129 -11.02 -13.01 16.01
N VAL A 130 -10.54 -13.65 14.95
CA VAL A 130 -9.72 -14.88 15.03
C VAL A 130 -8.34 -14.49 15.54
N GLU A 131 -7.89 -15.14 16.61
CA GLU A 131 -6.58 -14.93 17.23
C GLU A 131 -5.60 -16.01 16.80
N LEU A 132 -4.39 -15.62 16.42
CA LEU A 132 -3.27 -16.51 16.14
C LEU A 132 -2.02 -16.02 16.87
N THR A 133 -1.17 -16.95 17.32
CA THR A 133 0.08 -16.64 18.02
C THR A 133 1.25 -17.27 17.30
N VAL A 134 2.28 -16.48 17.02
CA VAL A 134 3.48 -16.89 16.28
C VAL A 134 4.72 -16.51 17.09
N THR A 135 5.69 -17.41 17.17
CA THR A 135 6.99 -17.10 17.80
C THR A 135 7.82 -16.28 16.82
N THR A 136 8.41 -15.17 17.27
CA THR A 136 9.17 -14.27 16.41
C THR A 136 10.33 -13.58 17.13
N SER A 137 11.39 -13.28 16.38
CA SER A 137 12.48 -12.40 16.83
C SER A 137 12.26 -10.93 16.47
N VAL A 138 11.19 -10.63 15.72
CA VAL A 138 10.84 -9.26 15.31
C VAL A 138 10.39 -8.46 16.54
N THR A 139 10.88 -7.23 16.67
CA THR A 139 10.55 -6.33 17.78
C THR A 139 9.48 -5.31 17.42
N GLU A 140 9.33 -4.99 16.14
CA GLU A 140 8.41 -3.97 15.64
C GLU A 140 7.15 -4.62 15.05
N THR A 141 5.98 -4.26 15.58
CA THR A 141 4.70 -4.81 15.10
C THR A 141 4.38 -4.41 13.65
N SER A 142 4.89 -3.26 13.20
CA SER A 142 4.72 -2.77 11.83
C SER A 142 5.46 -3.60 10.78
N GLU A 143 6.46 -4.39 11.20
CA GLU A 143 7.16 -5.31 10.32
C GLU A 143 6.44 -6.65 10.18
N ILE A 144 5.41 -6.93 10.95
CA ILE A 144 4.66 -8.18 10.83
C ILE A 144 3.53 -8.01 9.81
N CYS A 145 3.55 -8.84 8.78
CA CYS A 145 2.55 -8.91 7.73
C CYS A 145 1.91 -10.30 7.71
N VAL A 146 0.62 -10.33 7.37
CA VAL A 146 -0.13 -11.59 7.17
C VAL A 146 -0.51 -11.68 5.70
N TYR A 147 -0.36 -12.86 5.12
CA TYR A 147 -0.65 -13.15 3.72
C TYR A 147 -1.59 -14.36 3.60
N TYR A 148 -2.29 -14.42 2.47
CA TYR A 148 -2.97 -15.65 2.06
C TYR A 148 -1.93 -16.77 1.86
N PRO A 149 -2.24 -18.03 2.23
CA PRO A 149 -1.28 -19.14 2.10
C PRO A 149 -0.77 -19.31 0.67
N GLY A 150 0.55 -19.23 0.49
CA GLY A 150 1.20 -19.42 -0.82
C GLY A 150 0.99 -18.29 -1.82
N GLU A 151 0.45 -17.15 -1.41
CA GLU A 151 0.20 -15.99 -2.26
C GLU A 151 0.85 -14.71 -1.66
N ASP A 152 1.08 -13.69 -2.48
CA ASP A 152 1.57 -12.38 -2.04
C ASP A 152 0.45 -11.36 -1.82
N VAL A 153 -0.77 -11.85 -1.56
CA VAL A 153 -1.93 -11.02 -1.20
C VAL A 153 -1.97 -10.78 0.31
N LYS A 154 -1.91 -9.52 0.72
CA LYS A 154 -1.86 -9.13 2.14
C LYS A 154 -3.24 -9.11 2.81
N ILE A 155 -3.32 -9.75 3.97
CA ILE A 155 -4.45 -9.69 4.90
C ILE A 155 -4.15 -8.60 5.94
N ASN A 156 -5.11 -7.71 6.20
CA ASN A 156 -4.94 -6.65 7.19
C ASN A 156 -5.50 -7.12 8.53
N PRO A 157 -4.66 -7.39 9.54
CA PRO A 157 -5.16 -7.69 10.88
C PRO A 157 -5.80 -6.45 11.51
N SER A 158 -6.70 -6.65 12.46
CA SER A 158 -7.26 -5.57 13.28
C SER A 158 -6.27 -5.10 14.35
N SER A 159 -5.42 -5.99 14.85
CA SER A 159 -4.34 -5.63 15.78
C SER A 159 -3.20 -6.65 15.75
N ILE A 160 -1.98 -6.15 16.01
CA ILE A 160 -0.79 -6.97 16.23
C ILE A 160 -0.13 -6.46 17.53
N SER A 161 0.24 -7.37 18.41
CA SER A 161 1.01 -7.07 19.63
C SER A 161 2.11 -8.10 19.82
N ILE A 162 3.29 -7.67 20.30
CA ILE A 162 4.43 -8.55 20.59
C ILE A 162 4.71 -8.50 22.09
N SER A 163 4.83 -9.67 22.73
CA SER A 163 5.25 -9.79 24.11
C SER A 163 6.03 -11.09 24.31
N GLY A 164 7.21 -11.01 24.94
CA GLY A 164 8.02 -12.20 25.24
C GLY A 164 8.46 -13.01 24.02
N GLY A 165 8.68 -12.38 22.86
CA GLY A 165 9.03 -13.07 21.61
C GLY A 165 7.85 -13.79 20.94
N ILE A 166 6.62 -13.52 21.38
CA ILE A 166 5.39 -14.05 20.78
C ILE A 166 4.60 -12.88 20.21
N ALA A 167 4.27 -12.96 18.92
CA ALA A 167 3.34 -12.06 18.26
C ALA A 167 1.92 -12.63 18.36
N THR A 168 1.00 -11.87 18.94
CA THR A 168 -0.44 -12.14 18.91
C THR A 168 -1.07 -11.28 17.83
N ILE A 169 -1.68 -11.92 16.85
CA ILE A 169 -2.29 -11.28 15.69
C ILE A 169 -3.80 -11.56 15.72
N LYS A 170 -4.61 -10.52 15.59
CA LYS A 170 -6.07 -10.61 15.55
C LYS A 170 -6.57 -10.23 14.17
N ILE A 171 -7.36 -11.10 13.55
CA ILE A 171 -7.89 -10.90 12.20
C ILE A 171 -9.42 -11.01 12.27
N PRO A 172 -10.18 -9.99 11.83
CA PRO A 172 -11.62 -10.12 11.69
C PRO A 172 -11.94 -11.34 10.82
N ARG A 173 -12.86 -12.19 11.28
CA ARG A 173 -13.17 -13.44 10.59
C ARG A 173 -13.64 -13.21 9.15
N SER A 174 -14.34 -12.10 8.91
CA SER A 174 -14.80 -11.67 7.59
C SER A 174 -13.68 -11.39 6.58
N ARG A 175 -12.43 -11.15 7.02
CA ARG A 175 -11.26 -10.97 6.15
C ARG A 175 -10.58 -12.30 5.79
N LEU A 176 -11.06 -13.43 6.32
CA LEU A 176 -10.51 -14.77 6.13
C LEU A 176 -11.36 -15.65 5.21
N VAL A 177 -12.29 -15.08 4.44
CA VAL A 177 -13.10 -15.83 3.48
C VAL A 177 -12.20 -16.51 2.45
N LEU A 178 -12.53 -17.76 2.11
CA LEU A 178 -11.82 -18.50 1.07
C LEU A 178 -11.87 -17.74 -0.26
N PRO A 179 -10.72 -17.52 -0.93
CA PRO A 179 -10.68 -16.82 -2.21
C PRO A 179 -11.62 -17.39 -3.28
N SER A 180 -11.76 -18.71 -3.33
CA SER A 180 -12.63 -19.41 -4.27
C SER A 180 -14.13 -19.21 -4.02
N LEU A 181 -14.51 -18.61 -2.89
CA LEU A 181 -15.90 -18.30 -2.53
C LEU A 181 -16.22 -16.81 -2.66
N LEU A 182 -15.23 -15.97 -2.99
CA LEU A 182 -15.40 -14.54 -3.19
C LEU A 182 -15.88 -14.21 -4.61
N ASP A 183 -16.52 -15.12 -5.34
CA ASP A 183 -17.10 -14.85 -6.65
C ASP A 183 -18.42 -14.06 -6.56
N ASP A 184 -18.93 -13.57 -7.69
CA ASP A 184 -20.20 -12.82 -7.79
C ASP A 184 -21.42 -13.72 -7.61
N ARG A 185 -21.56 -14.27 -6.42
CA ARG A 185 -22.63 -15.19 -6.06
C ARG A 185 -23.96 -14.45 -5.94
N VAL A 186 -25.03 -15.16 -6.29
CA VAL A 186 -26.40 -14.72 -6.01
C VAL A 186 -26.72 -14.94 -4.54
N ASP A 187 -26.28 -16.08 -3.98
CA ASP A 187 -26.51 -16.45 -2.59
C ASP A 187 -25.35 -15.99 -1.71
N HIS A 188 -25.71 -15.53 -0.52
CA HIS A 188 -24.77 -15.09 0.48
C HIS A 188 -24.04 -16.24 1.16
N LEU A 189 -22.79 -15.97 1.58
CA LEU A 189 -22.06 -16.90 2.43
C LEU A 189 -22.55 -16.80 3.86
N ASP A 190 -22.79 -17.95 4.49
CA ASP A 190 -23.11 -18.02 5.91
C ASP A 190 -21.86 -17.69 6.74
N TYR A 191 -21.98 -16.66 7.59
CA TYR A 191 -20.92 -16.23 8.50
C TYR A 191 -20.51 -17.31 9.52
N TYR A 192 -21.45 -18.14 9.96
CA TYR A 192 -21.25 -19.10 11.04
C TYR A 192 -20.61 -20.41 10.57
N LYS A 193 -20.66 -20.69 9.26
CA LYS A 193 -20.10 -21.92 8.67
C LYS A 193 -18.58 -21.85 8.53
N ASN A 194 -17.85 -22.64 9.32
CA ASN A 194 -16.38 -22.63 9.37
C ASN A 194 -15.74 -22.98 8.02
N ALA A 195 -16.39 -23.82 7.22
CA ALA A 195 -15.91 -24.23 5.90
C ALA A 195 -15.81 -23.08 4.87
N ASN A 196 -16.35 -21.90 5.18
CA ASN A 196 -16.24 -20.73 4.30
C ASN A 196 -14.94 -19.94 4.49
N PHE A 197 -14.12 -20.29 5.49
CA PHE A 197 -12.95 -19.51 5.90
C PHE A 197 -11.64 -20.31 5.76
N LEU A 198 -10.53 -19.58 5.58
CA LEU A 198 -9.18 -20.13 5.57
C LEU A 198 -8.85 -20.80 6.90
N THR A 199 -8.18 -21.96 6.86
CA THR A 199 -7.70 -22.65 8.08
C THR A 199 -6.28 -22.28 8.45
N THR A 200 -5.53 -21.66 7.54
CA THR A 200 -4.12 -21.27 7.73
C THR A 200 -3.87 -19.91 7.08
N VAL A 201 -2.82 -19.21 7.53
CA VAL A 201 -2.27 -17.98 6.92
C VAL A 201 -0.75 -18.02 6.94
N ASP A 202 -0.11 -17.23 6.08
CA ASP A 202 1.34 -17.07 6.10
C ASP A 202 1.70 -15.78 6.84
N VAL A 203 2.55 -15.89 7.85
CA VAL A 203 3.07 -14.75 8.61
C VAL A 203 4.50 -14.48 8.16
N LYS A 204 4.71 -13.32 7.55
CA LYS A 204 6.01 -12.87 7.03
C LYS A 204 6.42 -11.57 7.72
N ARG A 205 7.72 -11.32 7.78
CA ARG A 205 8.30 -10.03 8.13
C ARG A 205 8.36 -9.18 6.85
N CYS A 206 7.74 -8.01 6.83
CA CYS A 206 7.95 -6.96 5.83
C CYS A 206 8.87 -5.89 6.42
N TYR A 207 10.03 -5.66 5.83
CA TYR A 207 10.98 -4.69 6.33
C TYR A 207 11.66 -3.94 5.19
N ASN A 208 12.29 -2.81 5.52
CA ASN A 208 13.15 -2.08 4.60
C ASN A 208 14.53 -2.74 4.62
N ASP A 209 14.95 -3.36 3.52
CA ASP A 209 16.29 -3.94 3.39
C ASP A 209 17.30 -2.85 3.01
N PRO A 210 18.23 -2.50 3.92
CA PRO A 210 19.22 -1.47 3.67
C PRO A 210 20.43 -1.98 2.89
N SER A 211 20.44 -3.26 2.44
CA SER A 211 21.55 -3.84 1.67
C SER A 211 21.58 -3.38 0.21
N ASP A 212 20.43 -2.98 -0.32
CA ASP A 212 20.23 -2.63 -1.72
C ASP A 212 19.56 -1.26 -1.81
N VAL A 213 20.42 -0.23 -1.83
CA VAL A 213 20.00 1.16 -1.68
C VAL A 213 20.25 1.96 -2.97
N ALA A 214 21.41 1.77 -3.59
CA ALA A 214 21.76 2.42 -4.83
C ALA A 214 22.81 1.61 -5.61
N THR A 215 22.68 1.63 -6.94
CA THR A 215 23.61 1.01 -7.88
C THR A 215 24.09 2.03 -8.91
N ILE A 216 25.37 2.37 -8.86
CA ILE A 216 26.04 3.28 -9.81
C ILE A 216 26.35 2.50 -11.10
N ARG A 217 26.12 3.10 -12.27
CA ARG A 217 26.31 2.46 -13.57
C ARG A 217 27.25 3.23 -14.49
N TRP A 218 28.05 2.50 -15.25
CA TRP A 218 28.97 3.00 -16.26
C TRP A 218 28.73 2.30 -17.59
N LEU A 219 29.03 2.97 -18.70
CA LEU A 219 29.25 2.29 -19.97
C LEU A 219 30.48 1.38 -19.86
N GLY A 220 30.45 0.22 -20.52
CA GLY A 220 31.56 -0.74 -20.55
C GLY A 220 32.90 -0.09 -20.91
N THR A 221 33.99 -0.64 -20.39
CA THR A 221 35.36 -0.07 -20.46
C THR A 221 36.06 -0.20 -21.82
N GLY A 222 35.37 -0.67 -22.85
CA GLY A 222 35.94 -0.81 -24.19
C GLY A 222 35.47 0.31 -25.11
N HIS A 223 36.42 0.95 -25.80
CA HIS A 223 36.15 1.72 -27.02
C HIS A 223 34.99 1.09 -27.82
N CYS A 224 33.87 1.81 -27.97
CA CYS A 224 32.71 1.65 -28.86
C CYS A 224 32.32 0.30 -29.53
N ILE A 225 32.89 -0.86 -29.18
CA ILE A 225 32.91 -2.00 -30.11
C ILE A 225 32.48 -3.33 -29.47
N ASP A 226 32.82 -3.69 -28.22
CA ASP A 226 32.73 -5.14 -27.88
C ASP A 226 31.69 -5.62 -26.86
N THR A 227 30.95 -4.80 -26.11
CA THR A 227 29.64 -5.22 -25.53
C THR A 227 28.86 -4.00 -25.02
N CYS A 228 27.58 -3.88 -25.37
CA CYS A 228 26.65 -2.89 -24.80
C CYS A 228 26.23 -3.23 -23.35
N THR A 229 27.17 -3.66 -22.52
CA THR A 229 26.94 -4.05 -21.12
C THR A 229 27.27 -2.89 -20.19
N LEU A 230 26.38 -2.62 -19.24
CA LEU A 230 26.62 -1.64 -18.18
C LEU A 230 27.44 -2.29 -17.06
N ASN A 231 28.52 -1.64 -16.67
CA ASN A 231 29.25 -2.00 -15.46
C ASN A 231 28.55 -1.37 -14.24
N THR A 232 28.49 -2.06 -13.12
CA THR A 232 27.78 -1.61 -11.92
C THR A 232 28.66 -1.63 -10.66
N GLN A 233 28.31 -0.79 -9.68
CA GLN A 233 28.93 -0.76 -8.34
C GLN A 233 27.87 -0.34 -7.31
N THR A 234 27.84 -1.02 -6.16
CA THR A 234 26.93 -0.65 -5.06
C THR A 234 27.33 0.68 -4.41
N ALA A 235 26.34 1.41 -3.92
CA ALA A 235 26.52 2.69 -3.26
C ALA A 235 25.61 2.84 -2.04
N CYS A 236 26.09 3.59 -1.06
CA CYS A 236 25.28 4.03 0.06
C CYS A 236 24.59 5.35 -0.30
N MET A 237 23.34 5.49 0.13
CA MET A 237 22.54 6.71 0.01
C MET A 237 22.17 7.22 1.39
N ILE A 238 22.26 8.53 1.60
CA ILE A 238 21.78 9.19 2.82
C ILE A 238 20.95 10.43 2.47
N ALA A 239 19.92 10.72 3.27
CA ALA A 239 19.20 11.98 3.16
C ALA A 239 20.15 13.16 3.49
N ALA A 240 20.17 14.20 2.66
CA ALA A 240 21.07 15.35 2.81
C ALA A 240 20.71 16.30 3.99
N GLY A 241 19.87 15.85 4.93
CA GLY A 241 19.36 16.60 6.09
C GLY A 241 17.85 16.42 6.33
N ASN A 242 17.32 16.98 7.43
CA ASN A 242 15.90 16.82 7.79
C ASN A 242 14.93 17.52 6.83
N ARG A 243 15.23 18.76 6.42
CA ARG A 243 14.44 19.46 5.37
C ARG A 243 14.57 18.78 4.02
N ALA A 244 15.70 18.11 3.77
CA ALA A 244 15.95 17.37 2.55
C ALA A 244 15.03 16.14 2.41
N ARG A 245 14.50 15.57 3.49
CA ARG A 245 13.48 14.50 3.39
C ARG A 245 12.18 14.96 2.74
N ARG A 246 11.74 16.20 3.02
CA ARG A 246 10.53 16.76 2.38
C ARG A 246 10.70 16.93 0.88
N ILE A 247 11.88 17.36 0.42
CA ILE A 247 12.18 17.54 -1.01
C ILE A 247 12.85 16.30 -1.65
N SER A 248 13.01 15.21 -0.89
CA SER A 248 13.74 13.98 -1.26
C SER A 248 15.14 14.23 -1.84
N LYS A 249 15.94 15.07 -1.19
CA LYS A 249 17.33 15.32 -1.57
C LYS A 249 18.28 14.35 -0.87
N VAL A 250 19.05 13.60 -1.65
CA VAL A 250 19.94 12.54 -1.17
C VAL A 250 21.38 12.77 -1.61
N LYS A 251 22.33 12.20 -0.87
CA LYS A 251 23.74 12.10 -1.24
C LYS A 251 24.12 10.64 -1.43
N LEU A 252 24.99 10.40 -2.40
CA LEU A 252 25.46 9.07 -2.76
C LEU A 252 26.98 8.97 -2.64
N ALA A 253 27.47 7.80 -2.24
CA ALA A 253 28.88 7.46 -2.29
C ALA A 253 29.05 5.95 -2.54
N PRO A 254 30.05 5.51 -3.35
CA PRO A 254 30.35 4.09 -3.51
C PRO A 254 30.65 3.44 -2.15
N ALA A 255 30.03 2.30 -1.89
CA ALA A 255 30.15 1.61 -0.62
C ALA A 255 29.77 0.13 -0.77
N SER A 256 30.23 -0.67 0.19
CA SER A 256 29.84 -2.08 0.34
C SER A 256 29.06 -2.27 1.65
N TYR A 257 27.95 -2.99 1.60
CA TYR A 257 27.15 -3.32 2.77
C TYR A 257 27.63 -4.62 3.42
N ASN A 258 27.85 -4.60 4.74
CA ASN A 258 28.12 -5.81 5.51
C ASN A 258 26.84 -6.28 6.21
N ALA A 259 26.24 -7.36 5.70
CA ALA A 259 24.98 -7.90 6.23
C ALA A 259 25.06 -8.38 7.68
N SER A 260 26.24 -8.82 8.15
CA SER A 260 26.42 -9.29 9.53
C SER A 260 26.47 -8.16 10.54
N SER A 261 27.04 -7.00 10.18
CA SER A 261 27.11 -5.84 11.07
C SER A 261 26.01 -4.81 10.83
N GLY A 262 25.33 -4.85 9.68
CA GLY A 262 24.36 -3.85 9.26
C GLY A 262 24.99 -2.50 8.89
N VAL A 263 26.28 -2.47 8.55
CA VAL A 263 27.05 -1.24 8.33
C VAL A 263 27.56 -1.13 6.90
N TRP A 264 27.39 0.05 6.31
CA TRP A 264 28.00 0.44 5.04
C TRP A 264 29.45 0.90 5.23
N SER A 265 30.37 0.39 4.41
CA SER A 265 31.77 0.80 4.37
C SER A 265 32.09 1.48 3.04
N THR A 266 32.65 2.69 3.08
CA THR A 266 33.03 3.46 1.89
C THR A 266 34.00 2.69 1.01
N GLN A 267 33.83 2.81 -0.30
CA GLN A 267 34.71 2.22 -1.31
C GLN A 267 35.23 3.30 -2.26
N ALA A 268 36.35 3.04 -2.93
CA ALA A 268 36.77 3.83 -4.09
C ALA A 268 35.89 3.50 -5.32
N TYR A 269 35.81 4.41 -6.28
CA TYR A 269 35.16 4.10 -7.56
C TYR A 269 35.93 2.99 -8.28
N THR A 270 35.21 2.00 -8.79
CA THR A 270 35.82 0.88 -9.54
C THR A 270 36.44 1.35 -10.86
N TYR A 271 35.87 2.37 -11.49
CA TYR A 271 36.27 2.86 -12.81
C TYR A 271 36.77 4.31 -12.73
N CYS A 272 37.81 4.63 -13.51
CA CYS A 272 38.48 5.94 -13.51
C CYS A 272 37.76 7.01 -14.35
N HIS A 273 36.46 6.86 -14.60
CA HIS A 273 35.66 7.85 -15.32
C HIS A 273 34.29 8.04 -14.65
N THR A 274 33.64 9.15 -15.00
CA THR A 274 32.35 9.52 -14.41
C THR A 274 31.31 8.45 -14.74
N PRO A 275 30.50 8.02 -13.76
CA PRO A 275 29.32 7.19 -14.02
C PRO A 275 28.32 7.92 -14.91
N ILE A 276 27.48 7.16 -15.60
CA ILE A 276 26.44 7.72 -16.47
C ILE A 276 25.12 7.89 -15.72
N SER A 277 24.74 6.88 -14.94
CA SER A 277 23.46 6.84 -14.23
C SER A 277 23.59 6.12 -12.91
N VAL A 278 22.56 6.25 -12.09
CA VAL A 278 22.38 5.50 -10.85
C VAL A 278 20.95 5.02 -10.76
N LEU A 279 20.78 3.81 -10.24
CA LEU A 279 19.49 3.26 -9.82
C LEU A 279 19.40 3.41 -8.31
N VAL A 280 18.30 3.95 -7.80
CA VAL A 280 18.09 4.14 -6.35
C VAL A 280 16.79 3.50 -5.90
N SER A 281 16.86 2.83 -4.75
CA SER A 281 15.70 2.19 -4.10
C SER A 281 15.42 2.86 -2.77
N TYR A 282 14.17 3.25 -2.55
CA TYR A 282 13.78 4.01 -1.37
C TYR A 282 12.29 3.90 -1.06
N ARG A 283 11.93 4.28 0.16
CA ARG A 283 10.54 4.43 0.59
C ARG A 283 10.17 5.90 0.70
N SER A 284 9.11 6.32 0.02
CA SER A 284 8.62 7.69 0.08
C SER A 284 7.11 7.79 0.17
N GLY A 285 6.64 8.96 0.57
CA GLY A 285 5.23 9.26 0.72
C GLY A 285 4.95 9.97 2.03
N LYS A 286 3.79 10.61 2.10
CA LYS A 286 3.30 11.22 3.33
C LYS A 286 2.49 10.16 4.08
N ARG A 287 2.51 10.14 5.41
CA ARG A 287 1.58 9.26 6.13
C ARG A 287 0.18 9.81 5.94
N ASN A 288 -0.72 8.95 5.47
CA ASN A 288 -2.11 9.32 5.26
C ASN A 288 -2.76 9.80 6.56
N SER A 289 -3.47 10.93 6.45
CA SER A 289 -4.41 11.35 7.48
C SER A 289 -5.79 10.80 7.12
N ILE A 290 -6.66 10.58 8.12
CA ILE A 290 -8.06 10.17 7.88
C ILE A 290 -8.74 11.10 6.86
N LYS A 291 -8.45 12.41 6.94
CA LYS A 291 -8.95 13.39 5.99
C LYS A 291 -8.46 13.10 4.56
N THR A 292 -7.17 12.79 4.38
CA THR A 292 -6.59 12.45 3.08
C THR A 292 -7.22 11.19 2.51
N GLU A 293 -7.40 10.15 3.32
CA GLU A 293 -8.01 8.89 2.91
C GLU A 293 -9.48 9.09 2.49
N LEU A 294 -10.24 9.87 3.28
CA LEU A 294 -11.61 10.24 2.93
C LEU A 294 -11.68 11.00 1.61
N LEU A 295 -10.74 11.91 1.33
CA LEU A 295 -10.72 12.62 0.05
C LEU A 295 -10.43 11.70 -1.13
N THR A 296 -9.58 10.67 -0.97
CA THR A 296 -9.39 9.63 -2.00
C THR A 296 -10.68 8.86 -2.23
N ALA A 297 -11.36 8.42 -1.16
CA ALA A 297 -12.62 7.70 -1.26
C ALA A 297 -13.72 8.54 -1.93
N ARG A 298 -13.84 9.82 -1.57
CA ARG A 298 -14.81 10.75 -2.17
C ARG A 298 -14.51 11.01 -3.64
N LEU A 299 -13.24 11.21 -4.01
CA LEU A 299 -12.86 11.36 -5.41
C LEU A 299 -13.18 10.08 -6.20
N ALA A 300 -12.88 8.90 -5.64
CA ALA A 300 -13.20 7.62 -6.24
C ALA A 300 -14.69 7.46 -6.53
N HIS A 301 -15.59 7.92 -5.64
CA HIS A 301 -17.03 7.94 -5.92
C HIS A 301 -17.37 8.73 -7.19
N THR A 302 -16.68 9.83 -7.45
CA THR A 302 -16.96 10.68 -8.64
C THR A 302 -16.49 10.07 -9.95
N LEU A 303 -15.53 9.14 -9.87
CA LEU A 303 -15.04 8.38 -11.02
C LEU A 303 -15.92 7.18 -11.34
N MET A 304 -16.83 6.81 -10.43
CA MET A 304 -17.77 5.71 -10.64
C MET A 304 -18.94 6.16 -11.55
N PRO A 305 -19.08 5.63 -12.78
CA PRO A 305 -20.19 5.94 -13.67
C PRO A 305 -21.54 5.43 -13.14
N ASN A 306 -21.52 4.35 -12.37
CA ASN A 306 -22.70 3.72 -11.79
C ASN A 306 -22.67 3.82 -10.27
N LYS A 307 -23.86 3.84 -9.65
CA LYS A 307 -23.97 3.84 -8.19
C LYS A 307 -23.27 2.60 -7.58
N PRO A 308 -22.48 2.78 -6.52
CA PRO A 308 -21.79 1.66 -5.85
C PRO A 308 -22.75 0.84 -4.99
N SER A 309 -22.88 -0.47 -5.29
CA SER A 309 -23.72 -1.44 -4.57
C SER A 309 -25.18 -0.98 -4.36
N SER A 310 -26.02 -1.76 -3.68
CA SER A 310 -27.36 -1.30 -3.24
C SER A 310 -27.38 -0.77 -1.80
N CYS A 311 -26.21 -0.54 -1.19
CA CYS A 311 -26.09 0.03 0.15
C CYS A 311 -26.57 1.50 0.18
N PRO A 312 -27.65 1.84 0.90
CA PRO A 312 -28.18 3.21 0.94
C PRO A 312 -27.17 4.23 1.44
N THR A 313 -26.37 3.88 2.45
CA THR A 313 -25.36 4.78 3.04
C THR A 313 -24.30 5.18 2.01
N VAL A 314 -23.74 4.21 1.28
CA VAL A 314 -22.71 4.49 0.26
C VAL A 314 -23.34 5.25 -0.90
N HIS A 315 -24.57 4.90 -1.27
CA HIS A 315 -25.31 5.62 -2.28
C HIS A 315 -25.50 7.10 -1.93
N MET A 316 -25.82 7.43 -0.67
CA MET A 316 -25.93 8.82 -0.22
C MET A 316 -24.60 9.57 -0.35
N TYR A 317 -23.48 8.98 0.08
CA TYR A 317 -22.17 9.61 -0.08
C TYR A 317 -21.80 9.80 -1.56
N TRP A 318 -22.02 8.78 -2.39
CA TRP A 318 -21.78 8.86 -3.82
C TRP A 318 -22.63 9.96 -4.48
N GLN A 319 -23.92 10.06 -4.14
CA GLN A 319 -24.79 11.14 -4.63
C GLN A 319 -24.31 12.52 -4.20
N GLU A 320 -23.81 12.67 -2.97
CA GLU A 320 -23.27 13.94 -2.51
C GLU A 320 -21.99 14.31 -3.28
N ASP A 321 -21.10 13.35 -3.46
CA ASP A 321 -19.80 13.56 -4.09
C ASP A 321 -19.91 13.84 -5.59
N THR A 322 -20.89 13.24 -6.27
CA THR A 322 -21.14 13.41 -7.72
C THR A 322 -21.90 14.69 -8.07
N LYS A 323 -22.39 15.46 -7.08
CA LYS A 323 -23.05 16.75 -7.34
C LYS A 323 -22.13 17.67 -8.13
N GLU A 324 -22.62 18.17 -9.25
CA GLU A 324 -21.91 19.14 -10.07
C GLU A 324 -21.65 20.45 -9.31
N GLN A 325 -20.51 21.06 -9.59
CA GLN A 325 -20.03 22.33 -9.08
C GLN A 325 -19.72 23.26 -10.25
N ASP A 326 -19.82 24.57 -10.02
CA ASP A 326 -19.54 25.59 -11.03
C ASP A 326 -18.04 25.76 -11.35
N VAL A 327 -17.16 25.04 -10.63
CA VAL A 327 -15.71 25.13 -10.75
C VAL A 327 -15.14 23.85 -11.38
N TRP A 328 -14.46 24.01 -12.51
CA TRP A 328 -13.75 22.91 -13.16
C TRP A 328 -12.35 22.75 -12.55
N THR A 329 -12.08 21.58 -11.96
CA THR A 329 -10.78 21.22 -11.40
C THR A 329 -10.06 20.21 -12.30
N PRO A 330 -8.75 19.95 -12.11
CA PRO A 330 -8.05 18.87 -12.81
C PRO A 330 -8.67 17.48 -12.61
N TYR A 331 -9.51 17.30 -11.59
CA TYR A 331 -10.20 16.05 -11.30
C TYR A 331 -11.64 16.01 -11.84
N GLY A 332 -12.15 17.10 -12.41
CA GLY A 332 -13.55 17.26 -12.85
C GLY A 332 -14.32 18.39 -12.14
N ASN A 333 -15.63 18.46 -12.37
CA ASN A 333 -16.56 19.44 -11.80
C ASN A 333 -17.44 18.89 -10.66
N SER A 334 -17.15 17.72 -10.10
CA SER A 334 -17.96 17.15 -9.03
C SER A 334 -17.54 17.70 -7.65
N MET A 335 -18.43 17.62 -6.65
CA MET A 335 -18.15 18.04 -5.28
C MET A 335 -16.97 17.26 -4.66
N GLY A 336 -16.89 15.94 -4.91
CA GLY A 336 -15.76 15.11 -4.48
C GLY A 336 -14.44 15.55 -5.10
N ALA A 337 -14.43 15.84 -6.41
CA ALA A 337 -13.28 16.38 -7.13
C ALA A 337 -12.84 17.73 -6.57
N PHE A 338 -13.77 18.67 -6.39
CA PHE A 338 -13.49 19.99 -5.85
C PHE A 338 -12.89 19.94 -4.44
N ASN A 339 -13.46 19.12 -3.56
CA ASN A 339 -12.97 18.97 -2.19
C ASN A 339 -11.56 18.38 -2.12
N ALA A 340 -11.26 17.38 -2.95
CA ALA A 340 -9.91 16.81 -3.04
C ALA A 340 -8.91 17.86 -3.54
N TRP A 341 -9.26 18.56 -4.63
CA TRP A 341 -8.38 19.55 -5.26
C TRP A 341 -8.06 20.75 -4.35
N ILE A 342 -9.02 21.25 -3.54
CA ILE A 342 -8.74 22.33 -2.58
C ILE A 342 -7.64 21.95 -1.60
N VAL A 343 -7.62 20.70 -1.14
CA VAL A 343 -6.62 20.25 -0.18
C VAL A 343 -5.30 19.97 -0.88
N ASP A 344 -5.34 19.29 -2.02
CA ASP A 344 -4.14 18.92 -2.77
C ASP A 344 -3.41 20.15 -3.33
N SER A 345 -4.13 21.17 -3.80
CA SER A 345 -3.54 22.43 -4.28
C SER A 345 -2.79 23.20 -3.18
N ARG A 346 -3.19 23.06 -1.91
CA ARG A 346 -2.46 23.62 -0.76
C ARG A 346 -1.24 22.80 -0.37
N ASP A 347 -1.34 21.49 -0.57
CA ASP A 347 -0.29 20.53 -0.21
C ASP A 347 0.72 20.30 -1.34
N ARG A 348 0.50 20.87 -2.52
CA ARG A 348 1.35 20.74 -3.70
C ARG A 348 2.77 21.26 -3.44
N ILE A 349 3.74 20.37 -3.55
CA ILE A 349 5.16 20.70 -3.45
C ILE A 349 5.70 20.82 -4.87
N GLY A 350 5.68 22.02 -5.44
CA GLY A 350 5.82 22.18 -6.88
C GLY A 350 7.20 21.93 -7.48
N VAL A 351 7.23 21.94 -8.83
CA VAL A 351 8.07 22.86 -9.62
C VAL A 351 7.13 24.03 -9.97
N GLY A 352 7.10 25.08 -9.13
CA GLY A 352 6.19 26.22 -9.30
C GLY A 352 5.16 26.44 -8.18
N GLY A 353 5.24 25.68 -7.08
CA GLY A 353 4.52 26.00 -5.85
C GLY A 353 5.12 27.28 -5.27
N MET A 354 4.42 28.38 -5.46
CA MET A 354 4.76 29.70 -4.95
C MET A 354 5.05 29.59 -3.45
N PHE A 355 6.26 29.98 -3.03
CA PHE A 355 6.56 30.25 -1.63
C PHE A 355 5.54 31.29 -1.13
N ALA A 356 4.58 30.86 -0.34
CA ALA A 356 3.78 31.74 0.51
C ALA A 356 4.41 31.78 1.91
#